data_AF-A0A7T3DGV7-F1
#
_entry.id   AF-A0A7T3DGV7-F1
#
_cell.length_a   1.000
_cell.length_b   1.000
_cell.length_c   1.000
_cell.angle_alpha   90.00
_cell.angle_beta   90.00
_cell.angle_gamma   90.00
#
_symmetry.space_group_name_H-M   'P 1'
#
loop_
_entity.id
_entity.type
_entity.pdbx_description
1 polymer ?
#
loop_
_entity_poly.entity_id
_entity_poly.type
_entity_poly.pdbx_seq_one_letter_code
_entity_poly.pdbx_strand_id
1 'polypeptide(L)'
;MSFMPGDIKGGVPKSVEAEWVLHSEEFLAWSKNTPDNERYSKENREIYRKLWAANPHYVQRVDLTPILTPELIAKVQADRENTQLKMIVIFRDDKVEITVEPYKWR
;
A
#
# COMPACT_ATOMS: atom_id res chain seq x y z
N MET A 1 0.94 2.55 2.27
CA MET A 1 2.03 1.78 2.87
C MET A 1 2.93 2.71 3.65
N SER A 2 3.30 2.32 4.86
CA SER A 2 4.11 3.11 5.77
C SER A 2 5.18 2.23 6.46
N PHE A 3 6.28 2.85 6.86
CA PHE A 3 7.31 2.25 7.70
C PHE A 3 7.28 2.92 9.08
N MET A 4 7.27 2.11 10.13
CA MET A 4 7.35 2.54 11.52
C MET A 4 8.82 2.64 11.97
N PRO A 5 9.11 3.38 13.06
CA PRO A 5 10.44 3.36 13.68
C PRO A 5 10.88 1.92 13.99
N GLY A 6 12.07 1.54 13.52
CA GLY A 6 12.60 0.18 13.67
C GLY A 6 12.29 -0.79 12.52
N ASP A 7 11.44 -0.39 11.56
CA ASP A 7 11.14 -1.20 10.38
C ASP A 7 12.31 -1.30 9.40
N ILE A 8 13.34 -0.48 9.58
CA ILE A 8 14.56 -0.50 8.78
C ILE A 8 15.72 -0.81 9.73
N LYS A 9 16.48 -1.86 9.43
CA LYS A 9 17.71 -2.19 10.17
C LYS A 9 18.88 -2.31 9.19
N GLY A 10 19.92 -1.50 9.41
CA GLY A 10 21.10 -1.51 8.53
C GLY A 10 20.80 -1.14 7.07
N GLY A 11 19.78 -0.31 6.85
CA GLY A 11 19.34 0.10 5.50
C GLY A 11 18.46 -0.94 4.77
N VAL A 12 18.13 -2.06 5.42
CA VAL A 12 17.24 -3.09 4.86
C VAL A 12 15.87 -3.01 5.54
N PRO A 13 14.77 -2.85 4.79
CA PRO A 13 13.42 -2.95 5.33
C PRO A 13 13.16 -4.35 5.89
N LYS A 14 12.54 -4.43 7.07
CA LYS A 14 12.17 -5.67 7.75
C LYS A 14 10.68 -5.89 7.77
N SER A 15 9.90 -4.83 7.81
CA SER A 15 8.46 -4.91 7.82
C SER A 15 7.87 -3.66 7.20
N VAL A 16 6.62 -3.75 6.76
CA VAL A 16 5.87 -2.61 6.24
C VAL A 16 4.42 -2.76 6.67
N GLU A 17 3.75 -1.64 6.91
CA GLU A 17 2.31 -1.61 7.11
C GLU A 17 1.61 -1.28 5.80
N ALA A 18 0.71 -2.16 5.38
CA ALA A 18 -0.15 -1.98 4.22
C ALA A 18 -1.57 -1.67 4.71
N GLU A 19 -2.11 -0.57 4.19
CA GLU A 19 -3.48 -0.13 4.48
C GLU A 19 -4.25 -0.07 3.16
N TRP A 20 -5.47 -0.59 3.16
CA TRP A 20 -6.36 -0.50 2.01
C TRP A 20 -7.83 -0.50 2.46
N VAL A 21 -8.68 -0.02 1.56
CA VAL A 21 -10.12 0.11 1.80
C VAL A 21 -10.84 -0.56 0.66
N LEU A 22 -11.84 -1.37 0.98
CA LEU A 22 -12.78 -1.89 -0.02
C LEU A 22 -13.95 -0.93 -0.11
N HIS A 23 -14.05 -0.20 -1.22
CA HIS A 23 -15.18 0.69 -1.44
C HIS A 23 -16.45 -0.11 -1.73
N SER A 24 -17.50 0.14 -0.95
CA SER A 24 -18.84 -0.37 -1.23
C SER A 24 -19.38 0.18 -2.54
N GLU A 25 -20.33 -0.54 -3.15
CA GLU A 25 -21.03 -0.07 -4.35
C GLU A 25 -21.72 1.29 -4.11
N GLU A 26 -22.28 1.49 -2.92
CA GLU A 26 -22.90 2.76 -2.51
C GLU A 26 -21.89 3.92 -2.51
N PHE A 27 -20.71 3.71 -1.91
CA PHE A 27 -19.64 4.71 -1.92
C PHE A 27 -19.18 5.02 -3.35
N LEU A 28 -19.00 3.99 -4.19
CA LEU A 28 -18.60 4.15 -5.57
C LEU A 28 -19.66 4.89 -6.39
N ALA A 29 -20.94 4.58 -6.20
CA ALA A 29 -22.05 5.24 -6.87
C ALA A 29 -22.15 6.71 -6.46
N TRP A 30 -22.08 7.01 -5.16
CA TRP A 30 -22.08 8.37 -4.66
C TRP A 30 -20.87 9.16 -5.19
N SER A 31 -19.67 8.57 -5.12
CA SER A 31 -18.44 9.22 -5.56
C SER A 31 -18.47 9.56 -7.05
N LYS A 32 -18.99 8.67 -7.90
CA LYS A 32 -19.13 8.89 -9.35
C LYS A 32 -20.18 9.94 -9.71
N ASN A 33 -21.27 10.03 -8.94
CA ASN A 33 -22.40 10.92 -9.26
C ASN A 33 -22.33 12.28 -8.55
N THR A 34 -21.39 12.46 -7.62
CA THR A 34 -21.20 13.74 -6.92
C THR A 34 -20.10 14.56 -7.60
N PRO A 35 -20.43 15.73 -8.17
CA PRO A 35 -19.44 16.63 -8.77
C PRO A 35 -18.34 17.04 -7.76
N ASP A 36 -17.11 17.21 -8.25
CA ASP A 36 -15.96 17.54 -7.39
C ASP A 36 -16.14 18.85 -6.60
N ASN A 37 -16.80 19.84 -7.20
CA ASN A 37 -17.12 21.13 -6.56
C ASN A 37 -18.16 21.01 -5.43
N GLU A 38 -18.98 19.95 -5.43
CA GLU A 38 -19.99 19.71 -4.41
C GLU A 38 -19.55 18.69 -3.37
N ARG A 39 -18.55 17.85 -3.68
CA ARG A 39 -18.05 16.77 -2.80
C ARG A 39 -17.61 17.26 -1.43
N TYR A 40 -17.15 18.51 -1.34
CA TYR A 40 -16.69 19.14 -0.09
C TYR A 40 -17.72 20.05 0.58
N SER A 41 -18.96 20.12 0.07
CA SER A 41 -20.07 20.78 0.76
C SER A 41 -20.33 20.13 2.13
N LYS A 42 -20.98 20.87 3.03
CA LYS A 42 -21.26 20.37 4.38
C LYS A 42 -22.13 19.11 4.35
N GLU A 43 -23.12 19.10 3.46
CA GLU A 43 -24.06 18.01 3.23
C GLU A 43 -23.33 16.76 2.70
N ASN A 44 -22.52 16.92 1.64
CA ASN A 44 -21.75 15.81 1.07
C ASN A 44 -20.64 15.32 2.00
N ARG A 45 -20.11 16.17 2.89
CA ARG A 45 -19.14 15.74 3.90
C ARG A 45 -19.76 14.78 4.91
N GLU A 46 -21.02 14.99 5.30
CA GLU A 46 -21.72 14.06 6.19
C GLU A 46 -22.03 12.74 5.50
N ILE A 47 -22.46 12.77 4.23
CA ILE A 47 -22.67 11.57 3.42
C ILE A 47 -21.36 10.80 3.23
N TYR A 48 -20.29 11.49 2.83
CA TYR A 48 -18.94 10.94 2.72
C TYR A 48 -18.53 10.23 4.01
N ARG A 49 -18.66 10.89 5.17
CA ARG A 49 -18.26 10.31 6.46
C ARG A 49 -19.02 9.02 6.77
N LYS A 50 -20.33 8.99 6.51
CA LYS A 50 -21.16 7.80 6.74
C LYS A 50 -20.75 6.65 5.81
N LEU A 51 -20.65 6.92 4.51
CA LEU A 51 -20.27 5.91 3.51
C LEU A 51 -18.83 5.43 3.71
N TRP A 52 -17.91 6.33 4.03
CA TRP A 52 -16.52 6.01 4.31
C TRP A 52 -16.36 5.13 5.55
N ALA A 53 -17.09 5.43 6.63
CA ALA A 53 -17.06 4.62 7.86
C ALA A 53 -17.68 3.23 7.68
N ALA A 54 -18.60 3.07 6.72
CA ALA A 54 -19.22 1.80 6.39
C ALA A 54 -18.34 0.88 5.53
N ASN A 55 -17.35 1.44 4.82
CA ASN A 55 -16.42 0.65 4.02
C ASN A 55 -15.50 -0.19 4.91
N PRO A 56 -15.20 -1.45 4.57
CA PRO A 56 -14.16 -2.22 5.24
C PRO A 56 -12.79 -1.57 5.09
N HIS A 57 -12.14 -1.29 6.23
CA HIS A 57 -10.76 -0.79 6.31
C HIS A 57 -9.85 -1.91 6.81
N TYR A 58 -8.79 -2.17 6.07
CA TYR A 58 -7.81 -3.20 6.42
C TYR A 58 -6.45 -2.56 6.67
N VAL A 59 -5.79 -3.07 7.71
CA VAL A 59 -4.41 -2.75 8.04
C VAL A 59 -3.70 -4.07 8.28
N GLN A 60 -2.62 -4.32 7.54
CA GLN A 60 -1.82 -5.52 7.70
C GLN A 60 -0.34 -5.14 7.78
N ARG A 61 0.31 -5.59 8.85
CA ARG A 61 1.76 -5.55 8.97
C ARG A 61 2.36 -6.78 8.32
N VAL A 62 3.21 -6.56 7.32
CA VAL A 62 3.88 -7.62 6.55
C VAL A 62 5.33 -7.70 6.98
N ASP A 63 5.79 -8.89 7.37
CA ASP A 63 7.21 -9.18 7.55
C ASP A 63 7.87 -9.35 6.18
N LEU A 64 8.82 -8.47 5.88
CA LEU A 64 9.60 -8.47 4.65
C LEU A 64 10.86 -9.35 4.77
N THR A 65 11.25 -9.78 5.97
CA THR A 65 12.44 -10.64 6.19
C THR A 65 12.43 -11.91 5.33
N PRO A 66 11.33 -12.68 5.21
CA PRO A 66 11.31 -13.86 4.34
C PRO A 66 11.29 -13.51 2.84
N ILE A 67 10.97 -12.27 2.48
CA ILE A 67 10.84 -11.81 1.09
C ILE A 67 12.18 -11.20 0.60
N LEU A 68 12.81 -10.38 1.45
CA LEU A 68 14.08 -9.71 1.22
C LEU A 68 15.24 -10.62 1.67
N THR A 69 15.41 -11.73 0.95
CA THR A 69 16.47 -12.69 1.23
C THR A 69 17.87 -12.07 1.08
N PRO A 70 18.88 -12.59 1.81
CA PRO A 70 20.27 -12.13 1.67
C PRO A 70 20.77 -12.18 0.22
N GLU A 71 20.38 -13.21 -0.54
CA GLU A 71 20.76 -13.38 -1.94
C GLU A 71 20.17 -12.28 -2.83
N LEU A 72 18.91 -11.90 -2.60
CA LEU A 72 18.25 -10.81 -3.32
C LEU A 72 18.91 -9.47 -3.00
N ILE A 73 19.18 -9.21 -1.72
CA ILE A 73 19.86 -7.98 -1.28
C ILE A 73 21.26 -7.90 -1.91
N ALA A 74 22.02 -8.99 -1.90
CA ALA A 74 23.34 -9.05 -2.49
C ALA A 74 23.33 -8.75 -4.00
N LYS A 75 22.34 -9.27 -4.74
CA LYS A 75 22.18 -8.98 -6.18
C LYS A 75 21.97 -7.49 -6.45
N VAL A 76 21.15 -6.82 -5.64
CA VAL A 76 20.90 -5.39 -5.78
C VAL A 76 22.13 -4.58 -5.37
N GLN A 77 22.82 -4.97 -4.29
CA GLN A 77 24.02 -4.28 -3.82
C GLN A 77 25.21 -4.39 -4.78
N ALA A 78 25.33 -5.51 -5.50
CA ALA A 78 26.40 -5.73 -6.47
C ALA A 78 26.39 -4.73 -7.64
N ASP A 79 25.23 -4.15 -7.95
CA ASP A 79 25.05 -3.17 -9.02
C ASP A 79 24.11 -2.06 -8.55
N ARG A 80 24.43 -1.48 -7.37
CA ARG A 80 23.57 -0.52 -6.66
C ARG A 80 23.24 0.73 -7.49
N GLU A 81 24.12 1.10 -8.42
CA GLU A 81 23.92 2.27 -9.29
C GLU A 81 22.83 2.03 -10.34
N ASN A 82 22.70 0.79 -10.84
CA ASN A 82 21.79 0.47 -11.93
C ASN A 82 20.66 -0.49 -11.53
N THR A 83 20.67 -1.04 -10.32
CA THR A 83 19.70 -2.03 -9.85
C THR A 83 18.98 -1.55 -8.59
N GLN A 84 17.65 -1.65 -8.60
CA GLN A 84 16.77 -1.33 -7.48
C GLN A 84 15.90 -2.55 -7.10
N LEU A 85 15.33 -2.55 -5.89
CA LEU A 85 14.29 -3.50 -5.53
C LEU A 85 12.94 -3.00 -6.05
N LYS A 86 12.27 -3.81 -6.87
CA LYS A 86 10.89 -3.58 -7.27
C LYS A 86 9.97 -4.43 -6.41
N MET A 87 9.14 -3.76 -5.62
CA MET A 87 8.11 -4.40 -4.81
C MET A 87 6.80 -4.42 -5.59
N ILE A 88 6.18 -5.60 -5.67
CA ILE A 88 4.86 -5.79 -6.25
C ILE A 88 3.92 -6.10 -5.10
N VAL A 89 2.85 -5.32 -4.99
CA VAL A 89 1.86 -5.43 -3.92
C VAL A 89 0.52 -5.78 -4.55
N ILE A 90 -0.08 -6.88 -4.08
CA ILE A 90 -1.34 -7.40 -4.61
C ILE A 90 -2.34 -7.38 -3.46
N PHE A 91 -3.43 -6.63 -3.64
CA PHE A 91 -4.56 -6.60 -2.70
C PHE A 91 -5.63 -7.56 -3.22
N ARG A 92 -6.06 -8.51 -2.38
CA ARG A 92 -7.13 -9.47 -2.65
C ARG A 92 -8.08 -9.46 -1.47
N ASP A 93 -9.21 -8.77 -1.62
CA ASP A 93 -10.24 -8.63 -0.58
C ASP A 93 -9.65 -8.20 0.76
N ASP A 94 -9.50 -9.14 1.70
CA ASP A 94 -9.01 -8.95 3.07
C ASP A 94 -7.53 -9.29 3.25
N LYS A 95 -6.79 -9.54 2.16
CA LYS A 95 -5.36 -9.91 2.20
C LYS A 95 -4.50 -9.03 1.33
N VAL A 96 -3.27 -8.81 1.78
CA VAL A 96 -2.19 -8.28 0.95
C VAL A 96 -1.09 -9.33 0.76
N GLU A 97 -0.64 -9.46 -0.48
CA GLU A 97 0.54 -10.23 -0.86
C GLU A 97 1.62 -9.27 -1.37
N ILE A 98 2.87 -9.48 -0.93
CA ILE A 98 4.02 -8.69 -1.37
C ILE A 98 5.06 -9.64 -1.95
N THR A 99 5.52 -9.36 -3.16
CA THR A 99 6.66 -10.04 -3.80
C THR A 99 7.69 -9.02 -4.23
N VAL A 100 8.97 -9.40 -4.28
CA VAL A 100 10.06 -8.48 -4.62
C VAL A 100 11.00 -9.11 -5.64
N GLU A 101 11.42 -8.30 -6.62
CA GLU A 101 12.37 -8.69 -7.65
C GLU A 101 13.43 -7.59 -7.86
N PRO A 102 14.63 -7.94 -8.34
CA PRO A 102 15.60 -6.94 -8.77
C PRO A 102 15.15 -6.31 -10.09
N TYR A 103 15.21 -4.99 -10.16
CA TYR A 103 14.86 -4.22 -11.34
C TYR A 103 16.07 -3.41 -11.80
N LYS A 104 16.54 -3.67 -13.02
CA LYS A 104 17.62 -2.90 -13.63
C LYS A 104 17.05 -1.68 -14.34
N TRP A 105 17.49 -0.50 -13.92
CA TRP A 105 17.27 0.73 -14.65
C TRP A 105 18.19 0.74 -15.88
N ARG A 106 17.66 1.14 -17.04
CA ARG A 106 18.42 1.23 -18.30
C ARG A 106 19.28 2.49 -18.36
#